data_AF-A0A832IW38-F1
#
_entry.id   AF-A0A832IW38-F1
#
_cell.length_a   1.000
_cell.length_b   1.000
_cell.length_c   1.000
_cell.angle_alpha   90.00
_cell.angle_beta   90.00
_cell.angle_gamma   90.00
#
_symmetry.space_group_name_H-M   'P 1'
#
loop_
_entity.id
_entity.type
_entity.pdbx_description
1 polymer ?
#
loop_
_entity_poly.entity_id
_entity_poly.type
_entity_poly.pdbx_seq_one_letter_code
_entity_poly.pdbx_strand_id
1 'polypeptide(L)'
;MTFTAINFTCPSCGAPQKFSPATGKLVCEFCRTQTDIEISQDIIREYEFTEAVAALNTQKNQIIEKNITCKKCGASFTLTPYSFSSNCPYCGTPAITDFIREITPKSMIPFKLSHKEAQMLFRQWVGSRWFAPNAFKKYLDGDNTLTGYYLPYWTYDSDTTSQYR
;
A
#
# COMPACT_ATOMS: atom_id res chain seq x y z
N MET A 1 11.06 17.90 -7.15
CA MET A 1 9.60 18.02 -6.89
C MET A 1 9.41 17.91 -5.39
N THR A 2 8.60 18.78 -4.78
CA THR A 2 8.33 18.73 -3.33
C THR A 2 7.04 17.97 -3.09
N PHE A 3 7.10 16.87 -2.35
CA PHE A 3 5.95 16.03 -2.07
C PHE A 3 5.30 16.42 -0.75
N THR A 4 3.98 16.62 -0.79
CA THR A 4 3.21 17.01 0.40
C THR A 4 2.52 15.79 1.00
N ALA A 5 2.81 15.48 2.27
CA ALA A 5 2.15 14.39 2.97
C ALA A 5 0.65 14.70 3.22
N ILE A 6 -0.23 13.80 2.79
CA ILE A 6 -1.64 13.81 3.19
C ILE A 6 -1.77 13.08 4.53
N ASN A 7 -2.38 13.75 5.51
CA ASN A 7 -2.67 13.19 6.83
C ASN A 7 -4.18 13.18 7.04
N PHE A 8 -4.74 12.04 7.44
CA PHE A 8 -6.15 11.96 7.85
C PHE A 8 -6.28 12.36 9.31
N THR A 9 -6.79 13.57 9.56
CA THR A 9 -6.99 14.12 10.90
C THR A 9 -8.41 13.90 11.37
N CYS A 10 -8.56 13.41 12.61
CA CYS A 10 -9.84 13.17 13.24
C CYS A 10 -10.63 14.47 13.40
N PRO A 11 -11.87 14.56 12.91
CA PRO A 11 -12.69 15.78 13.02
C PRO A 11 -13.10 16.09 14.47
N SER A 12 -13.09 15.11 15.37
CA SER A 12 -13.51 15.28 16.75
C SER A 12 -12.40 15.77 17.70
N CYS A 13 -11.15 15.34 17.48
CA CYS A 13 -10.06 15.64 18.43
C CYS A 13 -8.73 16.05 17.77
N GLY A 14 -8.66 16.12 16.43
CA GLY A 14 -7.45 16.49 15.69
C GLY A 14 -6.37 15.41 15.63
N ALA A 15 -6.50 14.30 16.36
CA ALA A 15 -5.52 13.21 16.31
C ALA A 15 -5.54 12.45 14.97
N PRO A 16 -4.45 11.78 14.56
CA PRO A 16 -4.43 10.99 13.33
C PRO A 16 -5.48 9.86 13.35
N GLN A 17 -6.07 9.58 12.19
CA GLN A 17 -6.90 8.40 11.94
C GLN A 17 -6.13 7.36 11.12
N LYS A 18 -6.45 6.09 11.33
CA LYS A 18 -5.89 4.96 10.60
C LYS A 18 -6.99 4.13 9.96
N PHE A 19 -6.70 3.50 8.82
CA PHE A 19 -7.62 2.56 8.20
C PHE A 19 -7.83 1.33 9.11
N SER A 20 -9.10 0.92 9.26
CA SER A 20 -9.51 -0.27 10.00
C SER A 20 -10.04 -1.33 9.03
N PRO A 21 -9.35 -2.46 8.83
CA PRO A 21 -9.84 -3.58 8.01
C PRO A 21 -11.19 -4.14 8.49
N ALA A 22 -11.44 -4.09 9.80
CA ALA A 22 -12.67 -4.61 10.40
C ALA A 22 -13.92 -3.80 10.05
N THR A 23 -13.78 -2.49 9.84
CA THR A 23 -14.92 -1.59 9.55
C THR A 23 -14.88 -1.03 8.14
N GLY A 24 -13.76 -1.10 7.44
CA GLY A 24 -13.54 -0.41 6.16
C GLY A 24 -13.47 1.11 6.28
N LYS A 25 -13.30 1.66 7.50
CA LYS A 25 -13.35 3.10 7.79
C LYS A 25 -12.02 3.62 8.32
N LEU A 26 -11.87 4.94 8.36
CA LEU A 26 -10.81 5.60 9.11
C LEU A 26 -11.24 5.71 10.58
N VAL A 27 -10.42 5.17 11.50
CA VAL A 27 -10.71 5.12 12.93
C VAL A 27 -9.64 5.89 13.70
N CYS A 28 -10.09 6.76 14.60
CA CYS A 28 -9.20 7.44 15.54
C CYS A 28 -8.92 6.54 16.76
N GLU A 29 -7.66 6.23 17.02
CA GLU A 29 -7.27 5.39 18.17
C GLU A 29 -7.47 6.09 19.53
N PHE A 30 -7.60 7.43 19.55
CA PHE A 30 -7.72 8.22 20.78
C PHE A 30 -9.17 8.38 21.25
N CYS A 31 -10.04 8.87 20.37
CA CYS A 31 -11.44 9.15 20.70
C CYS A 31 -12.43 8.16 20.06
N ARG A 32 -11.96 7.19 19.27
CA ARG A 32 -12.76 6.17 18.57
C ARG A 32 -13.72 6.70 17.49
N THR A 33 -13.64 7.98 17.16
CA THR A 33 -14.38 8.55 16.01
C THR A 33 -14.04 7.81 14.73
N GLN A 34 -15.09 7.44 13.98
CA GLN A 34 -14.98 6.76 12.70
C GLN A 34 -15.40 7.72 11.57
N THR A 35 -14.68 7.67 10.47
CA THR A 35 -14.94 8.48 9.28
C THR A 35 -15.01 7.55 8.07
N ASP A 36 -16.07 7.68 7.29
CA ASP A 36 -16.26 6.93 6.07
C ASP A 36 -15.23 7.33 5.00
N ILE A 37 -14.81 6.35 4.20
CA ILE A 37 -13.95 6.57 3.03
C ILE A 37 -14.87 6.63 1.83
N GLU A 38 -14.81 7.73 1.09
CA GLU A 38 -15.57 7.89 -0.14
C GLU A 38 -15.08 6.88 -1.18
N ILE A 39 -16.00 6.06 -1.69
CA ILE A 39 -15.70 5.07 -2.72
C ILE A 39 -16.12 5.67 -4.05
N SER A 40 -15.14 5.87 -4.94
CA SER A 40 -15.45 6.29 -6.31
C SER A 40 -16.31 5.22 -6.99
N GLN A 41 -17.34 5.68 -7.72
CA GLN A 41 -18.18 4.86 -8.57
C GLN A 41 -17.70 4.86 -10.03
N ASP A 42 -16.51 5.40 -10.29
CA ASP A 42 -15.94 5.44 -11.63
C ASP A 42 -15.70 4.03 -12.16
N ILE A 43 -16.04 3.83 -13.43
CA ILE A 43 -15.78 2.57 -14.12
C ILE A 43 -14.29 2.47 -14.39
N ILE A 44 -13.65 1.45 -13.80
CA ILE A 44 -12.25 1.13 -14.05
C ILE A 44 -12.15 0.60 -15.49
N ARG A 45 -11.57 1.39 -16.38
CA ARG A 45 -11.25 0.96 -17.74
C ARG A 45 -9.84 0.39 -17.80
N GLU A 46 -9.73 -0.83 -18.28
CA GLU A 46 -8.45 -1.45 -18.60
C GLU A 46 -7.72 -0.70 -19.71
N TYR A 47 -6.40 -0.86 -19.75
CA TYR A 47 -5.59 -0.28 -20.81
C TYR A 47 -5.50 -1.26 -21.97
N GLU A 48 -5.55 -0.75 -23.20
CA GLU A 48 -5.21 -1.54 -24.37
C GLU A 48 -3.72 -1.94 -24.29
N PHE A 49 -3.41 -3.23 -24.45
CA PHE A 49 -2.07 -3.75 -24.21
C PHE A 49 -1.04 -3.08 -25.12
N THR A 50 -1.37 -2.96 -26.41
CA THR A 50 -0.44 -2.43 -27.42
C THR A 50 -0.09 -0.95 -27.17
N GLU A 51 -1.11 -0.15 -26.89
CA GLU A 51 -0.96 1.27 -26.58
C GLU A 51 -0.19 1.49 -25.26
N ALA A 52 -0.49 0.72 -24.23
CA ALA A 52 0.18 0.81 -22.95
C ALA A 52 1.67 0.44 -23.05
N VAL A 53 2.01 -0.63 -23.76
CA VAL A 53 3.42 -1.02 -23.97
C VAL A 53 4.17 0.04 -24.78
N ALA A 54 3.54 0.63 -25.81
CA ALA A 54 4.15 1.72 -26.57
C ALA A 54 4.40 2.97 -25.71
N ALA A 55 3.44 3.33 -24.85
CA ALA A 55 3.59 4.42 -23.89
C ALA A 55 4.72 4.16 -22.87
N LEU A 56 4.83 2.92 -22.37
CA LEU A 56 5.90 2.52 -21.45
C LEU A 56 7.28 2.61 -22.11
N ASN A 57 7.40 2.19 -23.37
CA ASN A 57 8.69 2.18 -24.08
C ASN A 57 9.19 3.59 -24.48
N THR A 58 8.28 4.56 -24.59
CA THR A 58 8.64 5.95 -24.95
C THR A 58 9.05 6.78 -23.73
N GLN A 59 8.70 6.35 -22.52
CA GLN A 59 9.06 7.05 -21.29
C GLN A 59 10.45 6.63 -20.79
N LYS A 60 11.32 7.61 -20.56
CA LYS A 60 12.63 7.37 -19.93
C LYS A 60 12.43 7.05 -18.45
N ASN A 61 13.07 6.00 -17.96
CA ASN A 61 13.20 5.72 -16.52
C ASN A 61 13.78 6.95 -15.81
N GLN A 62 12.93 7.77 -15.18
CA GLN A 62 13.37 8.85 -14.33
C GLN A 62 13.45 8.33 -12.90
N ILE A 63 14.63 8.40 -12.31
CA ILE A 63 14.80 8.13 -10.88
C ILE A 63 14.25 9.34 -10.14
N ILE A 64 13.05 9.20 -9.58
CA ILE A 64 12.41 10.25 -8.78
C ILE A 64 12.79 10.04 -7.32
N GLU A 65 13.61 10.95 -6.79
CA GLU A 65 13.85 11.06 -5.35
C GLU A 65 12.62 11.69 -4.67
N LYS A 66 11.95 10.90 -3.83
CA LYS A 66 10.76 11.35 -3.09
C LYS A 66 11.15 11.93 -1.75
N ASN A 67 11.53 13.21 -1.73
CA ASN A 67 11.76 13.96 -0.49
C ASN A 67 10.42 14.49 0.05
N ILE A 68 10.07 14.05 1.26
CA ILE A 68 8.80 14.38 1.94
C ILE A 68 9.08 15.21 3.18
N THR A 69 8.28 16.25 3.40
CA THR A 69 8.24 17.00 4.65
C THR A 69 6.99 16.63 5.47
N CYS A 70 7.19 16.21 6.71
CA CYS A 70 6.10 15.84 7.61
C CYS A 70 5.32 17.08 8.08
N LYS A 71 4.01 17.12 7.83
CA LYS A 71 3.15 18.23 8.28
C LYS A 71 2.98 18.33 9.80
N LYS A 72 3.27 17.26 10.55
CA LYS A 72 3.10 17.25 12.01
C LYS A 72 4.33 17.75 12.75
N CYS A 73 5.52 17.25 12.42
CA CYS A 73 6.75 17.56 13.15
C CYS A 73 7.77 18.38 12.33
N GLY A 74 7.49 18.68 11.06
CA GLY A 74 8.37 19.47 10.19
C GLY A 74 9.60 18.74 9.67
N ALA A 75 9.84 17.50 10.07
CA ALA A 75 11.02 16.75 9.64
C ALA A 75 10.92 16.33 8.17
N SER A 76 12.07 16.33 7.49
CA SER A 76 12.20 15.88 6.10
C SER A 76 12.86 14.50 6.04
N PHE A 77 12.34 13.63 5.17
CA PHE A 77 12.88 12.28 4.96
C PHE A 77 12.58 11.80 3.53
N THR A 78 13.34 10.79 3.08
CA THR A 78 13.25 10.26 1.71
C THR A 78 12.48 8.94 1.70
N LEU A 79 11.58 8.77 0.74
CA LEU A 79 10.97 7.48 0.42
C LEU A 79 11.68 6.81 -0.74
N THR A 80 11.62 5.48 -0.76
CA THR A 80 12.02 4.71 -1.95
C THR A 80 11.12 5.08 -3.14
N PRO A 81 11.61 5.03 -4.39
CA PRO A 81 10.81 5.41 -5.57
C PRO A 81 9.51 4.61 -5.72
N TYR A 82 9.51 3.36 -5.23
CA TYR A 82 8.37 2.43 -5.28
C TYR A 82 7.38 2.64 -4.12
N SER A 83 7.77 3.34 -3.06
CA SER A 83 6.88 3.65 -1.95
C SER A 83 6.14 4.96 -2.19
N PHE A 84 4.85 4.98 -1.86
CA PHE A 84 3.99 6.16 -1.86
C PHE A 84 3.37 6.40 -0.47
N SER A 85 3.66 5.53 0.49
CA SER A 85 3.20 5.64 1.87
C SER A 85 4.25 5.09 2.82
N SER A 86 4.51 5.82 3.90
CA SER A 86 5.34 5.37 5.02
C SER A 86 4.91 6.10 6.29
N ASN A 87 5.43 5.68 7.43
CA ASN A 87 5.35 6.48 8.65
C ASN A 87 6.56 7.41 8.74
N CYS A 88 6.34 8.64 9.20
CA CYS A 88 7.43 9.55 9.53
C CYS A 88 8.34 8.89 10.58
N PRO A 89 9.66 8.75 10.31
CA PRO A 89 10.57 8.04 11.22
C PRO A 89 10.76 8.77 12.56
N TYR A 90 10.37 10.05 12.64
CA TYR A 90 10.55 10.87 13.84
C TYR A 90 9.33 10.87 14.76
N CYS A 91 8.11 10.95 14.21
CA CYS A 91 6.89 11.12 15.00
C CYS A 91 5.81 10.07 14.72
N GLY A 92 6.09 9.08 13.86
CA GLY A 92 5.19 7.97 13.53
C GLY A 92 3.94 8.36 12.75
N THR A 93 3.81 9.62 12.32
CA THR A 93 2.62 10.07 11.56
C THR A 93 2.67 9.49 10.15
N PRO A 94 1.57 8.88 9.64
CA PRO A 94 1.52 8.41 8.27
C PRO A 94 1.78 9.56 7.30
N ALA A 95 2.64 9.32 6.32
CA ALA A 95 2.96 10.24 5.24
C ALA A 95 2.63 9.56 3.92
N ILE A 96 1.62 10.09 3.23
CA ILE A 96 1.16 9.60 1.94
C ILE A 96 1.55 10.63 0.88
N THR A 97 2.15 10.17 -0.21
CA THR A 97 2.60 10.98 -1.33
C THR A 97 2.02 10.44 -2.64
N ASP A 98 2.19 11.19 -3.71
CA ASP A 98 1.75 10.81 -5.04
C ASP A 98 2.44 9.52 -5.52
N PHE A 99 1.63 8.66 -6.13
CA PHE A 99 2.13 7.50 -6.83
C PHE A 99 2.53 7.93 -8.24
N ILE A 100 3.83 8.20 -8.43
CA ILE A 100 4.37 8.52 -9.76
C ILE A 100 4.87 7.25 -10.41
N ARG A 101 4.13 6.81 -11.43
CA ARG A 101 4.50 5.76 -12.39
C ARG A 101 3.98 6.13 -13.76
N GLU A 102 4.53 5.43 -14.74
CA GLU A 102 4.12 5.49 -16.13
C GLU A 102 2.64 5.08 -16.29
N ILE A 103 2.24 4.02 -15.57
CA ILE A 103 0.85 3.59 -15.42
C ILE A 103 0.44 3.80 -13.97
N THR A 104 -0.40 4.80 -13.73
CA THR A 104 -0.97 5.08 -12.41
C THR A 104 -2.13 4.12 -12.11
N PRO A 105 -2.12 3.41 -10.96
CA PRO A 105 -3.22 2.57 -10.53
C PRO A 105 -4.52 3.36 -10.41
N LYS A 106 -5.60 2.84 -10.99
CA LYS A 106 -6.94 3.45 -10.94
C LYS A 106 -7.79 2.97 -9.75
N SER A 107 -7.36 1.90 -9.10
CA SER A 107 -8.07 1.27 -7.99
C SER A 107 -7.11 0.54 -7.06
N MET A 108 -7.57 0.27 -5.84
CA MET A 108 -6.84 -0.54 -4.88
C MET A 108 -7.79 -1.49 -4.14
N ILE A 109 -7.28 -2.66 -3.77
CA ILE A 109 -7.99 -3.59 -2.90
C ILE A 109 -7.55 -3.30 -1.46
N PRO A 110 -8.47 -2.88 -0.57
CA PRO A 110 -8.11 -2.62 0.82
C PRO A 110 -7.85 -3.92 1.58
N PHE A 111 -7.04 -3.85 2.63
CA PHE A 111 -6.86 -4.97 3.54
C PHE A 111 -8.20 -5.33 4.22
N LYS A 112 -8.52 -6.63 4.24
CA LYS A 112 -9.66 -7.17 5.00
C LYS A 112 -9.27 -7.73 6.36
N LEU A 113 -8.01 -8.14 6.52
CA LEU A 113 -7.48 -8.72 7.74
C LEU A 113 -6.70 -7.66 8.51
N SER A 114 -6.91 -7.60 9.82
CA SER A 114 -6.00 -6.90 10.71
C SER A 114 -4.63 -7.57 10.74
N HIS A 115 -3.62 -6.81 11.15
CA HIS A 115 -2.27 -7.35 11.30
C HIS A 115 -2.22 -8.55 12.26
N LYS A 116 -2.98 -8.51 13.36
CA LYS A 116 -3.07 -9.60 14.34
C LYS A 116 -3.69 -10.86 13.74
N GLU A 117 -4.77 -10.72 12.97
CA GLU A 117 -5.41 -11.84 12.28
C GLU A 117 -4.49 -12.44 11.22
N ALA A 118 -3.80 -11.61 10.45
CA ALA A 118 -2.85 -12.07 9.44
C ALA A 118 -1.68 -12.85 10.08
N GLN A 119 -1.13 -12.39 11.20
CA GLN A 119 -0.11 -13.12 11.97
C GLN A 119 -0.63 -14.46 12.50
N MET A 120 -1.84 -14.50 13.05
CA MET A 120 -2.45 -15.73 13.56
C MET A 120 -2.64 -16.76 12.43
N LEU A 121 -3.20 -16.35 11.29
CA LEU A 121 -3.41 -17.22 10.13
C LEU A 121 -2.07 -17.72 9.56
N PHE A 122 -1.06 -16.86 9.50
CA PHE A 122 0.27 -17.25 9.07
C PHE A 122 0.88 -18.32 9.98
N ARG A 123 0.78 -18.15 11.31
CA ARG A 123 1.23 -19.15 12.29
C ARG A 123 0.53 -20.49 12.11
N GLN A 124 -0.80 -20.49 11.97
CA GLN A 124 -1.59 -21.69 11.74
C GLN A 124 -1.16 -22.40 10.45
N TRP A 125 -0.96 -21.63 9.37
CA TRP A 125 -0.52 -22.17 8.09
C TRP A 125 0.87 -22.84 8.18
N VAL A 126 1.87 -22.17 8.75
CA VAL A 126 3.21 -22.75 8.95
C VAL A 126 3.16 -24.00 9.83
N GLY A 127 2.39 -23.98 10.92
CA GLY A 127 2.22 -25.12 11.81
C GLY A 127 1.57 -26.34 11.14
N SER A 128 0.80 -26.13 10.07
CA SER A 128 0.18 -27.23 9.29
C SER A 128 1.14 -27.94 8.33
N ARG A 129 2.37 -27.45 8.15
CA ARG A 129 3.33 -27.97 7.15
C ARG A 129 4.36 -28.89 7.80
N TRP A 130 4.25 -30.19 7.53
CA TRP A 130 5.13 -31.23 8.09
C TRP A 130 6.62 -31.02 7.80
N PHE A 131 6.95 -30.41 6.66
CA PHE A 131 8.33 -30.12 6.24
C PHE A 131 8.66 -28.62 6.25
N ALA A 132 7.96 -27.78 7.02
CA ALA A 132 8.34 -26.38 7.13
C ALA A 132 9.78 -26.24 7.67
N PRO A 133 10.68 -25.55 6.95
CA PRO A 133 12.01 -25.22 7.46
C PRO A 133 11.93 -24.54 8.83
N ASN A 134 12.79 -24.97 9.77
CA ASN A 134 12.87 -24.35 11.11
C ASN A 134 13.16 -22.84 11.06
N ALA A 135 13.73 -22.33 9.97
CA ALA A 135 13.92 -20.91 9.73
C ALA A 135 12.60 -20.10 9.77
N PHE A 136 11.46 -20.71 9.42
CA PHE A 136 10.16 -20.04 9.47
C PHE A 136 9.75 -19.64 10.89
N LYS A 137 10.20 -20.37 11.92
CA LYS A 137 9.91 -20.06 13.33
C LYS A 137 10.39 -18.65 13.72
N LYS A 138 11.45 -18.15 13.09
CA LYS A 138 11.98 -16.78 13.31
C LYS A 138 11.03 -15.67 12.85
N TYR A 139 10.06 -16.01 11.99
CA TYR A 139 9.04 -15.09 11.48
C TYR A 139 7.68 -15.34 12.13
N LEU A 140 7.56 -16.35 12.99
CA LEU A 140 6.33 -16.61 13.74
C LEU A 140 6.22 -15.69 14.96
N ASP A 141 7.35 -15.38 15.61
CA ASP A 141 7.40 -14.61 16.86
C ASP A 141 8.42 -13.45 16.75
N GLY A 142 8.03 -12.26 17.23
CA GLY A 142 8.91 -11.08 17.37
C GLY A 142 8.53 -9.86 16.52
N ASP A 143 9.40 -8.84 16.59
CA ASP A 143 9.26 -7.53 15.90
C ASP A 143 9.55 -7.59 14.39
N ASN A 144 10.06 -8.72 13.88
CA ASN A 144 10.18 -8.98 12.44
C ASN A 144 8.80 -9.29 11.86
N THR A 145 8.05 -8.22 11.66
CA THR A 145 6.61 -8.22 11.46
C THR A 145 6.22 -8.54 10.04
N LEU A 146 5.07 -9.22 9.91
CA LEU A 146 4.37 -9.42 8.66
C LEU A 146 4.04 -8.06 8.03
N THR A 147 4.82 -7.65 7.04
CA THR A 147 4.71 -6.31 6.47
C THR A 147 3.69 -6.31 5.34
N GLY A 148 2.73 -5.38 5.38
CA GLY A 148 1.86 -5.13 4.25
C GLY A 148 2.66 -4.52 3.11
N TYR A 149 2.59 -5.12 1.93
CA TYR A 149 3.21 -4.59 0.72
C TYR A 149 2.13 -4.16 -0.27
N TYR A 150 2.33 -3.01 -0.92
CA TYR A 150 1.51 -2.60 -2.04
C TYR A 150 2.15 -3.08 -3.34
N LEU A 151 1.47 -3.98 -4.04
CA LEU A 151 1.92 -4.50 -5.32
C LEU A 151 1.03 -3.92 -6.43
N PRO A 152 1.45 -2.84 -7.11
CA PRO A 152 0.74 -2.33 -8.27
C PRO A 152 0.90 -3.31 -9.43
N TYR A 153 -0.21 -3.67 -10.06
CA TYR A 153 -0.23 -4.41 -11.30
C TYR A 153 -1.31 -3.82 -12.20
N TRP A 154 -1.16 -4.05 -13.49
CA TRP A 154 -2.14 -3.73 -14.52
C TRP A 154 -2.59 -5.03 -15.16
N THR A 155 -3.87 -5.09 -15.51
CA THR A 155 -4.48 -6.23 -16.20
C THR A 155 -4.71 -5.86 -17.65
N TYR A 156 -4.67 -6.86 -18.51
CA TYR A 156 -5.04 -6.79 -19.91
C TYR A 156 -5.58 -8.15 -20.33
N ASP A 157 -6.53 -8.15 -21.25
CA ASP A 157 -7.03 -9.36 -21.88
C ASP A 157 -6.11 -9.80 -23.03
N SER A 158 -5.99 -11.12 -23.22
CA SER A 158 -5.20 -11.68 -24.30
C SER A 158 -5.89 -12.91 -24.89
N ASP A 159 -6.12 -12.88 -26.21
CA ASP A 159 -6.56 -14.03 -26.99
C ASP A 159 -5.36 -14.58 -27.76
N THR A 160 -4.85 -15.74 -27.36
CA THR A 160 -3.61 -16.31 -27.91
C THR A 160 -3.85 -17.67 -28.55
N THR A 161 -3.27 -17.87 -29.73
CA THR A 161 -3.22 -19.18 -30.38
C THR A 161 -1.78 -19.66 -30.43
N SER A 162 -1.50 -20.83 -29.84
CA SER A 162 -0.18 -21.45 -29.86
C SER A 162 -0.23 -22.75 -30.65
N GLN A 163 0.67 -22.91 -31.62
CA GLN A 163 0.91 -24.19 -32.29
C GLN A 163 2.11 -24.87 -31.63
N TYR A 164 1.90 -26.02 -31.01
CA TYR A 164 2.96 -26.83 -30.43
C TYR A 164 3.43 -27.87 -31.46
N ARG A 165 4.74 -28.16 -31.51
CA ARG A 165 5.34 -29.15 -32.40
C ARG A 165 6.14 -30.18 -31.61
#